data_AF-A0A7W1BY27-F1
#
_entry.id   AF-A0A7W1BY27-F1
#
_cell.length_a   1.000
_cell.length_b   1.000
_cell.length_c   1.000
_cell.angle_alpha   90.00
_cell.angle_beta   90.00
_cell.angle_gamma   90.00
#
_symmetry.space_group_name_H-M   'P 1'
#
loop_
_entity.id
_entity.type
_entity.pdbx_description
1 polymer ?
#
loop_
_entity_poly.entity_id
_entity_poly.type
_entity_poly.pdbx_seq_one_letter_code
_entity_poly.pdbx_strand_id
1 'polypeptide(L)'
;MFPFEMRTTASVLNYYLVFASQHPLGLEKMKEAMRKIDQSGSYCFSDASVGQSSLFRFDNPEQHSLNLYDGFRGKRARYPELRDFALNETPFTNPKSMLRDLECNKDLVAEVKSTDPKRRKGTFNEEKLVYVKFK
;
A
#
# COMPACT_ATOMS: atom_id res chain seq x y z
N MET A 1 -0.16 -15.50 4.12
CA MET A 1 0.84 -15.62 5.22
C MET A 1 1.98 -14.73 4.79
N PHE A 2 2.32 -13.73 5.61
CA PHE A 2 3.35 -12.74 5.24
C PHE A 2 4.62 -13.02 6.06
N PRO A 3 5.67 -13.59 5.45
CA PRO A 3 6.99 -13.70 6.08
C PRO A 3 7.83 -12.45 5.77
N PHE A 4 8.54 -12.00 6.80
CA PHE A 4 9.37 -10.80 6.79
C PHE A 4 10.80 -11.19 7.12
N GLU A 5 11.74 -10.66 6.36
CA GLU A 5 13.17 -10.86 6.52
C GLU A 5 13.82 -9.53 6.90
N MET A 6 14.48 -9.49 8.06
CA MET A 6 15.28 -8.34 8.51
C MET A 6 16.76 -8.62 8.26
N ARG A 7 17.41 -7.78 7.46
CA ARG A 7 18.86 -7.84 7.20
C ARG A 7 19.61 -6.73 7.95
N THR A 8 20.81 -7.05 8.44
CA THR A 8 21.72 -6.07 9.01
C THR A 8 22.54 -5.36 7.92
N THR A 9 23.29 -4.32 8.28
CA THR A 9 24.23 -3.59 7.40
C THR A 9 25.28 -4.52 6.75
N ALA A 10 25.51 -5.70 7.33
CA ALA A 10 26.42 -6.72 6.82
C ALA A 10 25.72 -7.81 5.96
N SER A 11 24.45 -7.62 5.58
CA SER A 11 23.65 -8.61 4.82
C SER A 11 23.50 -9.97 5.48
N VAL A 12 23.67 -10.06 6.81
CA VAL A 12 23.40 -11.30 7.57
C VAL A 12 21.93 -11.30 7.99
N LEU A 13 21.25 -12.40 7.64
CA LEU A 13 19.83 -12.68 7.88
C LEU A 13 19.65 -13.07 9.35
N ASN A 14 18.92 -12.26 10.13
CA ASN A 14 18.81 -12.49 11.58
C ASN A 14 17.56 -13.29 11.97
N TYR A 15 16.37 -12.90 11.48
CA TYR A 15 15.11 -13.53 11.87
C TYR A 15 14.06 -13.46 10.75
N TYR A 16 13.23 -14.50 10.67
CA TYR A 16 11.95 -14.45 9.97
C TYR A 16 10.86 -14.06 10.97
N LEU A 17 10.33 -12.85 10.84
CA LEU A 17 9.06 -12.52 11.49
C LEU A 17 7.96 -13.08 10.59
N VAL A 18 7.08 -13.90 11.15
CA VAL A 18 5.94 -14.44 10.41
C VAL A 18 4.69 -13.92 11.08
N PHE A 19 3.94 -13.08 10.38
CA PHE A 19 2.66 -12.60 10.90
C PHE A 19 1.54 -13.53 10.46
N ALA A 20 1.03 -14.30 11.41
CA ALA A 20 -0.01 -15.31 11.22
C ALA A 20 -1.38 -14.87 11.76
N SER A 21 -1.61 -13.57 11.96
CA SER A 21 -2.94 -13.06 12.32
C SER A 21 -3.68 -12.60 11.07
N GLN A 22 -4.91 -13.10 10.92
CA GLN A 22 -5.85 -12.67 9.87
C GLN A 22 -6.59 -11.37 10.26
N HIS A 23 -6.27 -10.75 11.40
CA HIS A 23 -6.98 -9.56 11.86
C HIS A 23 -6.39 -8.27 11.26
N PRO A 24 -7.19 -7.42 10.57
CA PRO A 24 -6.71 -6.21 9.90
C PRO A 24 -5.94 -5.25 10.82
N LEU A 25 -6.46 -5.04 12.04
CA LEU A 25 -5.79 -4.19 13.05
C LEU A 25 -4.39 -4.68 13.41
N GLY A 26 -4.18 -6.00 13.43
CA GLY A 26 -2.87 -6.57 13.72
C GLY A 26 -1.86 -6.26 12.63
N LEU A 27 -2.29 -6.35 11.37
CA LEU A 27 -1.47 -6.03 10.20
C LEU A 27 -1.11 -4.53 10.15
N GLU A 28 -2.05 -3.67 10.51
CA GLU A 28 -1.84 -2.23 10.63
C GLU A 28 -0.80 -1.90 11.71
N LYS A 29 -0.98 -2.41 12.93
CA LYS A 29 -0.06 -2.16 14.05
C LYS A 29 1.34 -2.70 13.80
N MET A 30 1.44 -3.85 13.14
CA MET A 30 2.73 -4.41 12.72
C MET A 30 3.42 -3.50 11.72
N LYS A 31 2.72 -3.03 10.68
CA LYS A 31 3.29 -2.06 9.70
C LYS A 31 3.69 -0.74 10.36
N GLU A 32 2.87 -0.22 11.28
CA GLU A 32 3.20 0.98 12.06
C GLU A 32 4.50 0.79 12.87
N ALA A 33 4.64 -0.34 13.56
CA ALA A 33 5.83 -0.66 14.33
C ALA A 33 7.07 -0.79 13.42
N MET A 34 6.94 -1.46 12.28
CA MET A 34 8.04 -1.63 11.31
C MET A 34 8.50 -0.30 10.73
N ARG A 35 7.56 0.57 10.34
CA ARG A 35 7.87 1.92 9.85
C ARG A 35 8.60 2.77 10.89
N LYS A 36 8.32 2.54 12.18
CA LYS A 36 8.98 3.26 13.28
C LYS A 36 10.41 2.75 13.52
N ILE A 37 10.66 1.46 13.32
CA ILE A 37 11.95 0.82 13.61
C ILE A 37 13.00 1.11 12.52
N ASP A 38 12.62 1.06 11.24
CA ASP A 38 13.53 1.42 10.15
C ASP A 38 12.76 2.00 8.96
N GLN A 39 13.16 3.20 8.54
CA GLN A 39 12.59 3.93 7.40
C GLN A 39 13.40 3.69 6.11
N SER A 40 14.62 3.13 6.22
CA SER A 40 15.54 2.95 5.09
C SER A 40 15.09 1.90 4.08
N GLY A 41 14.22 0.97 4.51
CA GLY A 41 13.65 -0.06 3.64
C GLY A 41 14.49 -1.33 3.54
N SER A 42 15.28 -1.64 4.57
CA SER A 42 16.11 -2.86 4.64
C SER A 42 15.31 -4.14 4.95
N TYR A 43 14.02 -4.15 4.61
CA TYR A 43 13.11 -5.27 4.85
C TYR A 43 12.77 -5.97 3.53
N CYS A 44 12.77 -7.30 3.58
CA CYS A 44 12.29 -8.15 2.49
C CYS A 44 10.99 -8.84 2.92
N PHE A 45 9.94 -8.72 2.11
CA PHE A 45 8.78 -9.59 2.23
C PHE A 45 8.93 -10.68 1.18
N SER A 46 8.90 -11.96 1.58
CA SER A 46 8.72 -13.03 0.61
C SER A 46 7.23 -13.38 0.58
N ASP A 47 6.46 -12.67 -0.24
CA ASP A 47 5.14 -13.18 -0.56
C ASP A 47 5.27 -14.60 -1.17
N ALA A 48 4.22 -15.41 -1.07
CA ALA A 48 4.22 -16.82 -1.49
C ALA A 48 4.52 -17.04 -3.00
N SER A 49 4.74 -15.96 -3.74
CA SER A 49 5.35 -15.94 -5.06
C SER A 49 6.85 -16.22 -4.95
N VAL A 50 7.23 -17.47 -5.22
CA VAL A 50 8.62 -17.95 -5.29
C VAL A 50 9.48 -16.97 -6.10
N GLY A 51 10.42 -16.29 -5.44
CA GLY A 51 11.56 -15.64 -6.10
C GLY A 51 11.66 -14.10 -6.06
N GLN A 52 10.74 -13.36 -5.43
CA GLN A 52 10.88 -11.89 -5.31
C GLN A 52 11.18 -11.44 -3.88
N SER A 53 12.47 -11.33 -3.57
CA SER A 53 12.98 -10.58 -2.42
C SER A 53 13.04 -9.09 -2.79
N SER A 54 11.89 -8.40 -2.82
CA SER A 54 11.87 -6.95 -3.09
C SER A 54 12.22 -6.19 -1.81
N LEU A 55 13.24 -5.34 -1.86
CA LEU A 55 13.57 -4.38 -0.80
C LEU A 55 12.51 -3.27 -0.83
N PHE A 56 11.61 -3.25 0.16
CA PHE A 56 10.54 -2.25 0.19
C PHE A 56 11.04 -0.95 0.79
N ARG A 57 10.95 0.15 0.03
CA ARG A 57 11.08 1.49 0.60
C ARG A 57 9.69 2.02 0.92
N PHE A 58 9.43 2.28 2.20
CA PHE A 58 8.16 2.85 2.66
C PHE A 58 7.90 4.27 2.12
N ASP A 59 8.90 4.89 1.50
CA ASP A 59 8.82 6.25 0.98
C ASP A 59 8.55 6.32 -0.54
N ASN A 60 8.37 5.19 -1.22
CA ASN A 60 8.15 5.18 -2.68
C ASN A 60 6.76 4.64 -3.09
N PRO A 61 5.69 5.45 -2.98
CA PRO A 61 4.34 5.04 -3.35
C PRO A 61 4.19 4.76 -4.86
N GLU A 62 5.09 5.27 -5.70
CA GLU A 62 5.01 5.16 -7.16
C GLU A 62 5.22 3.73 -7.67
N GLN A 63 5.97 2.91 -6.92
CA GLN A 63 6.21 1.50 -7.24
C GLN A 63 4.96 0.64 -6.99
N HIS A 64 4.15 0.99 -5.99
CA HIS A 64 2.96 0.23 -5.60
C HIS A 64 1.68 0.79 -6.20
N SER A 65 1.71 2.02 -6.71
CA SER A 65 0.55 2.65 -7.36
C SER A 65 0.10 1.89 -8.60
N LEU A 66 1.03 1.33 -9.39
CA LEU A 66 0.69 0.51 -10.55
C LEU A 66 -0.01 -0.79 -10.15
N ASN A 67 0.48 -1.47 -9.11
CA ASN A 67 -0.15 -2.71 -8.62
C ASN A 67 -1.59 -2.44 -8.16
N LEU A 68 -1.84 -1.30 -7.50
CA LEU A 68 -3.18 -0.87 -7.15
C LEU A 68 -4.03 -0.58 -8.39
N TYR A 69 -3.47 0.09 -9.40
CA TYR A 69 -4.18 0.30 -10.66
C TYR A 69 -4.54 -1.02 -11.34
N ASP A 70 -3.61 -1.97 -11.44
CA ASP A 70 -3.83 -3.26 -12.10
C ASP A 70 -4.92 -4.08 -11.40
N GLY A 71 -4.97 -4.05 -10.06
CA GLY A 71 -6.03 -4.71 -9.29
C GLY A 71 -7.44 -4.15 -9.53
N PHE A 72 -7.54 -2.84 -9.80
CA PHE A 72 -8.81 -2.11 -9.94
C PHE A 72 -9.07 -1.55 -11.34
N ARG A 73 -8.27 -1.95 -12.34
CA ARG A 73 -8.35 -1.46 -13.72
C ARG A 73 -9.75 -1.69 -14.29
N GLY A 74 -10.33 -0.62 -14.86
CA GLY A 74 -11.69 -0.64 -15.40
C GLY A 74 -12.82 -0.84 -14.38
N LYS A 75 -12.52 -0.96 -13.08
CA LYS A 75 -13.52 -1.12 -12.00
C LYS A 75 -13.74 0.20 -11.25
N ARG A 76 -14.86 0.25 -10.52
CA ARG A 76 -15.12 1.27 -9.51
C ARG A 76 -14.79 0.67 -8.15
N ALA A 77 -13.91 1.32 -7.42
CA ALA A 77 -13.49 0.89 -6.09
C ALA A 77 -13.98 1.88 -5.02
N ARG A 78 -14.45 1.36 -3.89
CA ARG A 78 -14.75 2.18 -2.70
C ARG A 78 -13.50 2.36 -1.85
N TYR A 79 -13.51 3.37 -0.98
CA TYR A 79 -12.36 3.61 -0.09
C TYR A 79 -11.98 2.39 0.78
N PRO A 80 -12.92 1.63 1.39
CA PRO A 80 -12.56 0.46 2.19
C PRO A 80 -11.84 -0.62 1.38
N GLU A 81 -12.25 -0.88 0.15
CA GLU A 81 -11.62 -1.86 -0.74
C GLU A 81 -10.18 -1.44 -1.09
N LEU A 82 -9.98 -0.14 -1.35
CA LEU A 82 -8.65 0.41 -1.61
C LEU A 82 -7.76 0.37 -0.37
N ARG A 83 -8.35 0.55 0.82
CA ARG A 83 -7.66 0.44 2.11
C ARG A 83 -7.23 -0.99 2.38
N ASP A 84 -8.13 -1.95 2.15
CA ASP A 84 -7.84 -3.37 2.34
C ASP A 84 -6.76 -3.84 1.36
N PHE A 85 -6.80 -3.39 0.11
CA PHE A 85 -5.73 -3.66 -0.86
C PHE A 85 -4.40 -3.05 -0.41
N ALA A 86 -4.39 -1.79 0.01
CA ALA A 86 -3.17 -1.17 0.54
C ALA A 86 -2.63 -1.97 1.73
N LEU A 87 -3.51 -2.40 2.62
CA LEU A 87 -3.13 -3.12 3.83
C LEU A 87 -2.66 -4.55 3.57
N ASN A 88 -3.20 -5.25 2.58
CA ASN A 88 -2.82 -6.66 2.31
C ASN A 88 -1.74 -6.81 1.24
N GLU A 89 -1.74 -5.97 0.21
CA GLU A 89 -0.95 -6.17 -1.01
C GLU A 89 0.24 -5.20 -1.14
N THR A 90 0.33 -4.20 -0.25
CA THR A 90 1.39 -3.18 -0.30
C THR A 90 2.01 -2.97 1.08
N PRO A 91 3.19 -2.34 1.23
CA PRO A 91 3.73 -2.01 2.55
C PRO A 91 2.99 -0.85 3.25
N PHE A 92 2.07 -0.16 2.56
CA PHE A 92 1.37 1.00 3.08
C PHE A 92 0.17 0.61 3.96
N THR A 93 -0.21 1.50 4.87
CA THR A 93 -1.46 1.38 5.65
C THR A 93 -2.62 2.15 5.02
N ASN A 94 -2.32 3.08 4.11
CA ASN A 94 -3.33 3.96 3.51
C ASN A 94 -3.13 4.09 1.99
N PRO A 95 -4.20 4.02 1.18
CA PRO A 95 -4.11 4.16 -0.28
C PRO A 95 -3.90 5.60 -0.78
N LYS A 96 -4.06 6.63 0.07
CA LYS A 96 -4.04 8.05 -0.32
C LYS A 96 -2.80 8.46 -1.13
N SER A 97 -1.61 8.00 -0.74
CA SER A 97 -0.35 8.33 -1.43
C SER A 97 -0.31 7.72 -2.84
N MET A 98 -0.72 6.46 -2.97
CA MET A 98 -0.80 5.75 -4.24
C MET A 98 -1.87 6.36 -5.16
N LEU A 99 -3.05 6.68 -4.61
CA LEU A 99 -4.12 7.34 -5.36
C LEU A 99 -3.72 8.74 -5.85
N ARG A 100 -2.96 9.49 -5.02
CA ARG A 100 -2.40 10.78 -5.41
C ARG A 100 -1.42 10.64 -6.57
N ASP A 101 -0.55 9.64 -6.55
CA ASP A 101 0.36 9.36 -7.66
C ASP A 101 -0.40 8.99 -8.95
N LEU A 102 -1.39 8.10 -8.85
CA LEU A 102 -2.23 7.70 -10.00
C LEU A 102 -3.01 8.85 -10.61
N GLU A 103 -3.48 9.80 -9.79
CA GLU A 103 -4.25 10.95 -10.27
C GLU A 103 -3.38 12.10 -10.76
N CYS A 104 -2.31 12.44 -10.04
CA CYS A 104 -1.49 13.62 -10.34
C CYS A 104 -0.38 13.34 -11.36
N ASN A 105 0.27 12.17 -11.27
CA ASN A 105 1.47 11.89 -12.06
C ASN A 105 1.15 11.00 -13.27
N LYS A 106 0.28 9.99 -13.10
CA LYS A 106 0.03 8.97 -14.13
C LYS A 106 -1.27 9.15 -14.93
N ASP A 107 -2.17 10.03 -14.47
CA ASP A 107 -3.50 10.26 -15.07
C ASP A 107 -4.28 8.96 -15.35
N LEU A 108 -4.19 7.98 -14.43
CA LEU A 108 -4.85 6.67 -14.54
C LEU A 108 -6.19 6.60 -13.79
N VAL A 109 -6.56 7.69 -13.12
CA VAL A 109 -7.85 7.83 -12.45
C VAL A 109 -8.84 8.48 -13.42
N ALA A 110 -9.86 7.72 -13.83
CA ALA A 110 -10.87 8.18 -14.78
C ALA A 110 -11.88 9.12 -14.13
N GLU A 111 -12.33 8.79 -12.92
CA GLU A 111 -13.38 9.53 -12.22
C GLU A 111 -13.21 9.38 -10.71
N VAL A 112 -13.35 10.48 -9.96
CA VAL A 112 -13.40 10.48 -8.50
C VAL A 112 -14.72 11.08 -8.07
N LYS A 113 -15.61 10.27 -7.50
CA LYS A 113 -16.86 10.76 -6.93
C LYS A 113 -16.67 11.01 -5.44
N SER A 114 -16.79 12.28 -5.05
CA SER A 114 -16.72 12.75 -3.67
C SER A 114 -17.98 13.53 -3.32
N THR A 115 -18.42 13.44 -2.06
CA THR A 115 -19.50 14.26 -1.50
C THR A 115 -19.03 15.70 -1.25
N ASP A 116 -17.71 15.94 -1.25
CA ASP A 116 -17.14 17.29 -1.14
C ASP A 116 -17.18 18.04 -2.48
N PRO A 117 -17.95 19.14 -2.59
CA PRO A 117 -18.05 19.91 -3.83
C PRO A 117 -16.78 20.70 -4.17
N LYS A 118 -15.84 20.88 -3.23
CA LYS A 118 -14.58 21.62 -3.43
C LYS A 118 -13.34 20.72 -3.33
N ARG A 119 -13.48 19.43 -3.62
CA ARG A 119 -12.39 18.47 -3.55
C ARG A 119 -11.22 18.89 -4.45
N ARG A 120 -10.01 18.98 -3.87
CA ARG A 120 -8.77 19.28 -4.61
C ARG A 120 -8.20 18.00 -5.22
N LYS A 121 -7.60 18.09 -6.41
CA LYS A 121 -6.85 16.97 -7.01
C LYS A 121 -5.75 16.50 -6.05
N GLY A 122 -5.55 15.19 -5.94
CA GLY A 122 -4.59 14.57 -5.04
C GLY A 122 -5.04 14.47 -3.57
N THR A 123 -6.26 14.92 -3.24
CA THR A 123 -6.83 14.76 -1.89
C THR A 123 -7.95 13.72 -1.89
N PHE A 124 -7.83 12.73 -1.02
CA PHE A 124 -8.81 11.66 -0.87
C PHE A 124 -9.19 11.56 0.61
N ASN A 125 -10.34 12.10 0.98
CA ASN A 125 -10.87 12.00 2.35
C ASN A 125 -11.78 10.77 2.45
N GLU A 126 -11.47 9.88 3.39
CA GLU A 126 -12.17 8.61 3.63
C GLU A 126 -13.68 8.80 3.81
N GLU A 127 -14.08 9.77 4.63
CA GLU A 127 -15.50 9.99 4.97
C GLU A 127 -16.31 10.59 3.81
N LYS A 128 -15.63 11.29 2.89
CA LYS A 128 -16.28 12.03 1.80
C LYS A 128 -16.15 11.32 0.45
N LEU A 129 -15.34 10.28 0.34
CA LEU A 129 -15.09 9.57 -0.91
C LEU A 129 -16.16 8.50 -1.15
N VAL A 130 -16.90 8.61 -2.25
CA VAL A 130 -17.94 7.65 -2.62
C VAL A 130 -17.32 6.48 -3.41
N TYR A 131 -16.62 6.79 -4.50
CA TYR A 131 -15.86 5.79 -5.27
C TYR A 131 -14.79 6.45 -6.15
N VAL A 132 -13.81 5.63 -6.55
CA VAL A 132 -12.80 5.96 -7.56
C VAL A 132 -12.97 5.00 -8.73
N LYS A 133 -13.02 5.52 -9.95
CA LYS A 133 -12.99 4.73 -11.18
C LYS A 133 -11.62 4.88 -11.81
N PHE A 134 -10.99 3.75 -12.11
CA PHE A 134 -9.72 3.71 -12.83
C PHE A 134 -9.96 3.58 -14.34
N LYS A 135 -9.05 4.13 -15.13
CA LYS A 135 -9.09 4.03 -16.60
C LYS A 135 -8.92 2.58 -17.08
#